data_AF-A0A946YG56-F1
#
_entry.id   AF-A0A946YG56-F1
#
_cell.length_a   1.000
_cell.length_b   1.000
_cell.length_c   1.000
_cell.angle_alpha   90.00
_cell.angle_beta   90.00
_cell.angle_gamma   90.00
#
_symmetry.space_group_name_H-M   'P 1'
#
loop_
_entity.id
_entity.type
_entity.pdbx_description
1 polymer ?
#
loop_
_entity_poly.entity_id
_entity_poly.type
_entity_poly.pdbx_seq_one_letter_code
_entity_poly.pdbx_strand_id
1 'polypeptide(L)'
;MARNRKFRDLNQPLRLNDHGRPRTRREFLGQGLSAGLGLVTGPSLFGLFANPRQAAAALSPDIELLKTQCGIAGLGAGKIPFIAFDLAGGANIAGSNVLVGQQGGQLDFLTTQGYSKLGLPGDMTPQSIDPNTGTDHINTDFGIAFHSTSAMLQGIMDKAGLISANINGAIIPARSDNDTGNNPHNPMYGLAKYVLHNSTVTTQVPPAIKAYGSVVELIGSRNSESGANSMAPAMMIDPALRPTKVDRPSDVTGMVDTGDLIGVLSQDDAVAVMESIERISKFKL
;
A
#
# COMPACT_ATOMS: atom_id res chain seq x y z
N MET A 1 3.43 -31.88 -55.73
CA MET A 1 2.01 -31.46 -55.73
C MET A 1 1.35 -31.95 -54.45
N ALA A 2 0.99 -31.05 -53.53
CA ALA A 2 0.27 -31.43 -52.32
C ALA A 2 -1.22 -31.60 -52.64
N ARG A 3 -1.80 -32.76 -52.33
CA ARG A 3 -3.22 -33.07 -52.54
C ARG A 3 -4.09 -32.21 -51.62
N ASN A 4 -4.98 -31.40 -52.18
CA ASN A 4 -6.01 -30.68 -51.43
C ASN A 4 -6.97 -31.67 -50.76
N ARG A 5 -6.80 -31.93 -49.46
CA ARG A 5 -7.81 -32.62 -48.64
C ARG A 5 -8.87 -31.60 -48.22
N LYS A 6 -10.13 -31.90 -48.53
CA LYS A 6 -11.29 -31.03 -48.26
C LYS A 6 -11.72 -30.97 -46.78
N PHE A 7 -11.19 -31.83 -45.91
CA PHE A 7 -11.59 -31.91 -44.51
C PHE A 7 -10.36 -31.92 -43.59
N ARG A 8 -10.43 -31.13 -42.51
CA ARG A 8 -9.41 -31.00 -41.46
C ARG A 8 -9.88 -31.78 -40.22
N ASP A 9 -8.96 -32.44 -39.52
CA ASP A 9 -9.26 -33.10 -38.25
C ASP A 9 -9.60 -32.09 -37.15
N LEU A 10 -10.35 -32.50 -36.13
CA LEU A 10 -10.89 -31.63 -35.07
C LEU A 10 -9.81 -30.78 -34.35
N ASN A 11 -8.59 -31.29 -34.25
CA ASN A 11 -7.43 -30.63 -33.61
C ASN A 11 -6.38 -30.13 -34.61
N GLN A 12 -6.70 -30.08 -35.91
CA GLN A 12 -5.73 -29.69 -36.92
C GLN A 12 -5.67 -28.15 -37.04
N PRO A 13 -4.47 -27.54 -36.96
CA PRO A 13 -4.34 -26.10 -37.04
C PRO A 13 -4.80 -25.59 -38.42
N LEU A 14 -5.64 -24.56 -38.41
CA LEU A 14 -6.13 -23.94 -39.63
C LEU A 14 -4.99 -23.15 -40.30
N ARG A 15 -4.41 -23.68 -41.37
CA ARG A 15 -3.41 -22.96 -42.18
C ARG A 15 -4.13 -22.13 -43.25
N LEU A 16 -3.79 -20.85 -43.39
CA LEU A 16 -4.22 -20.06 -44.54
C LEU A 16 -3.53 -20.65 -45.79
N ASN A 17 -4.29 -20.91 -46.86
CA ASN A 17 -3.99 -21.95 -47.84
C ASN A 17 -2.68 -21.77 -48.64
N ASP A 18 -2.02 -20.61 -48.59
CA ASP A 18 -0.87 -20.30 -49.45
C ASP A 18 0.41 -19.93 -48.69
N HIS A 19 0.44 -20.10 -47.37
CA HIS A 19 1.63 -19.78 -46.57
C HIS A 19 2.32 -21.06 -46.07
N GLY A 20 3.45 -21.37 -46.71
CA GLY A 20 4.39 -22.38 -46.21
C GLY A 20 4.96 -21.98 -44.85
N ARG A 21 5.50 -22.96 -44.11
CA ARG A 21 6.31 -22.65 -42.92
C ARG A 21 7.51 -21.80 -43.35
N PRO A 22 7.83 -20.70 -42.66
CA PRO A 22 9.04 -19.94 -42.94
C PRO A 22 10.25 -20.86 -42.86
N ARG A 23 11.04 -20.90 -43.93
CA ARG A 23 12.28 -21.68 -44.04
C ARG A 23 13.47 -20.79 -44.35
N THR A 24 13.23 -19.61 -44.92
CA THR A 24 14.28 -18.67 -45.30
C THR A 24 14.23 -17.40 -44.46
N ARG A 25 15.38 -16.72 -44.30
CA ARG A 25 15.50 -15.47 -43.53
C ARG A 25 14.49 -14.39 -43.98
N ARG A 26 14.24 -14.27 -45.29
CA ARG A 26 13.26 -13.31 -45.82
C ARG A 26 11.83 -13.65 -45.43
N GLU A 27 11.47 -14.93 -45.33
CA GLU A 27 10.13 -15.36 -44.90
C GLU A 27 9.90 -15.10 -43.41
N PHE A 28 10.94 -15.31 -42.57
CA PHE A 28 10.87 -14.96 -41.15
C PHE A 28 10.73 -13.44 -40.92
N LEU A 29 11.40 -12.63 -41.74
CA LEU A 29 11.26 -11.17 -41.72
C LEU A 29 9.89 -10.71 -42.24
N GLY A 30 9.41 -11.28 -43.35
CA GLY A 30 8.11 -10.96 -43.94
C GLY A 30 6.91 -11.35 -43.07
N GLN A 31 7.06 -12.37 -42.21
CA GLN A 31 6.06 -12.75 -41.21
C GLN A 31 6.22 -12.03 -39.86
N GLY A 32 7.19 -11.10 -39.75
CA GLY A 32 7.42 -10.33 -38.52
C GLY A 32 7.96 -11.15 -37.35
N LEU A 33 8.29 -12.44 -37.53
CA LEU A 33 8.68 -13.33 -36.42
C LEU A 33 10.06 -12.95 -35.85
N SER A 34 11.00 -12.49 -36.69
CA SER A 34 12.29 -11.98 -36.21
C SER A 34 12.15 -10.68 -35.42
N ALA A 35 11.22 -9.79 -35.85
CA ALA A 35 10.92 -8.56 -35.13
C ALA A 35 10.18 -8.87 -33.81
N GLY A 36 9.22 -9.81 -33.83
CA GLY A 36 8.50 -10.28 -32.64
C GLY A 36 9.39 -10.99 -31.63
N LEU A 37 10.38 -11.77 -32.09
CA LEU A 37 11.38 -12.38 -31.20
C LEU A 37 12.25 -11.30 -30.53
N GLY A 38 12.70 -10.28 -31.28
CA GLY A 38 13.44 -9.15 -30.70
C GLY A 38 12.61 -8.36 -29.68
N LEU A 39 11.31 -8.18 -29.95
CA LEU A 39 10.38 -7.52 -29.04
C LEU A 39 10.12 -8.30 -27.75
N VAL A 40 10.12 -9.64 -27.80
CA VAL A 40 9.88 -10.48 -26.60
C VAL A 40 11.18 -10.75 -25.84
N THR A 41 12.29 -11.00 -26.54
CA THR A 41 13.56 -11.37 -25.89
C THR A 41 14.36 -10.18 -25.39
N GLY A 42 14.25 -9.02 -26.04
CA GLY A 42 14.91 -7.79 -25.62
C GLY A 42 14.55 -7.42 -24.18
N PRO A 43 13.26 -7.21 -23.85
CA PRO A 43 12.84 -6.87 -22.50
C PRO A 43 13.19 -7.95 -21.45
N SER A 44 13.12 -9.24 -21.81
CA SER A 44 13.36 -10.33 -20.86
C SER A 44 14.83 -10.57 -20.51
N LEU A 45 15.78 -10.30 -21.42
CA LEU A 45 17.22 -10.43 -21.14
C LEU A 45 17.77 -9.26 -20.33
N PHE A 46 17.22 -8.05 -20.52
CA PHE A 46 17.61 -6.88 -19.73
C PHE A 46 17.05 -6.91 -18.29
N GLY A 47 15.96 -7.64 -18.04
CA GLY A 47 15.38 -7.78 -16.71
C GLY A 47 16.12 -8.74 -15.75
N LEU A 48 17.12 -9.52 -16.20
CA LEU A 48 17.69 -10.64 -15.41
C LEU A 48 18.96 -10.29 -14.60
N PHE A 49 19.51 -9.07 -14.71
CA PHE A 49 20.82 -8.70 -14.12
C PHE A 49 20.84 -7.46 -13.21
N ALA A 50 19.70 -7.02 -12.65
CA ALA A 50 19.60 -5.71 -11.98
C ALA A 50 19.56 -5.74 -10.43
N ASN A 51 20.07 -4.68 -9.80
CA ASN A 51 20.14 -4.46 -8.34
C ASN A 51 19.30 -3.23 -7.94
N PRO A 52 18.21 -3.40 -7.15
CA PRO A 52 17.12 -2.43 -7.00
C PRO A 52 17.37 -1.27 -6.00
N ARG A 53 18.62 -0.88 -5.73
CA ARG A 53 18.95 0.03 -4.62
C ARG A 53 19.17 1.50 -4.99
N GLN A 54 19.04 1.93 -6.24
CA GLN A 54 19.33 3.30 -6.66
C GLN A 54 18.37 3.79 -7.75
N ALA A 55 17.29 4.51 -7.38
CA ALA A 55 16.38 5.14 -8.35
C ALA A 55 15.78 6.44 -7.80
N ALA A 56 16.39 7.58 -8.09
CA ALA A 56 15.85 8.94 -7.85
C ALA A 56 16.55 10.00 -8.75
N ALA A 57 16.18 10.12 -10.03
CA ALA A 57 16.73 11.13 -10.95
C ALA A 57 15.65 12.13 -11.38
N ALA A 58 16.08 13.36 -11.74
CA ALA A 58 15.17 14.45 -12.08
C ALA A 58 14.61 14.27 -13.50
N LEU A 59 13.30 14.47 -13.66
CA LEU A 59 12.60 14.41 -14.94
C LEU A 59 12.76 15.72 -15.74
N SER A 60 12.64 15.63 -17.06
CA SER A 60 12.60 16.77 -17.95
C SER A 60 11.35 17.64 -17.71
N PRO A 61 11.41 18.96 -17.98
CA PRO A 61 10.33 19.88 -17.65
C PRO A 61 8.98 19.55 -18.30
N ASP A 62 8.98 19.01 -19.52
CA ASP A 62 7.77 18.60 -20.24
C ASP A 62 7.11 17.37 -19.60
N ILE A 63 7.90 16.41 -19.13
CA ILE A 63 7.42 15.19 -18.48
C ILE A 63 7.01 15.47 -17.02
N GLU A 64 7.69 16.38 -16.32
CA GLU A 64 7.27 16.84 -14.99
C GLU A 64 5.91 17.59 -15.05
N LEU A 65 5.68 18.34 -16.14
CA LEU A 65 4.38 18.96 -16.42
C LEU A 65 3.30 17.90 -16.72
N LEU A 66 3.60 16.90 -17.55
CA LEU A 66 2.71 15.78 -17.86
C LEU A 66 2.35 14.97 -16.61
N LYS A 67 3.32 14.67 -15.74
CA LYS A 67 3.11 14.04 -14.43
C LYS A 67 2.09 14.81 -13.59
N THR A 68 2.20 16.13 -13.57
CA THR A 68 1.25 17.01 -12.87
C THR A 68 -0.14 16.97 -13.53
N GLN A 69 -0.23 16.98 -14.85
CA GLN A 69 -1.49 16.89 -15.61
C GLN A 69 -2.19 15.53 -15.46
N CYS A 70 -1.42 14.44 -15.39
CA CYS A 70 -1.91 13.09 -15.15
C CYS A 70 -2.27 12.83 -13.68
N GLY A 71 -2.06 13.81 -12.79
CA GLY A 71 -2.34 13.66 -11.37
C GLY A 71 -1.45 12.64 -10.66
N ILE A 72 -0.28 12.31 -11.23
CA ILE A 72 0.69 11.40 -10.62
C ILE A 72 1.45 12.18 -9.55
N ALA A 73 0.92 12.15 -8.33
CA ALA A 73 1.60 12.70 -7.18
C ALA A 73 2.84 11.85 -6.86
N GLY A 74 4.03 12.30 -7.31
CA GLY A 74 5.32 11.64 -7.02
C GLY A 74 5.67 11.55 -5.53
N LEU A 75 4.87 12.19 -4.68
CA LEU A 75 4.83 12.06 -3.24
C LEU A 75 3.38 11.69 -2.90
N GLY A 76 3.05 10.40 -2.83
CA GLY A 76 1.66 9.92 -2.74
C GLY A 76 0.79 10.76 -1.80
N ALA A 77 -0.12 11.58 -2.35
CA ALA A 77 -0.97 12.58 -1.67
C ALA A 77 -0.32 13.44 -0.52
N GLY A 78 1.00 13.39 -0.32
CA GLY A 78 1.71 13.96 0.83
C GLY A 78 1.27 13.45 2.22
N LYS A 79 0.46 12.38 2.33
CA LYS A 79 -0.07 11.89 3.61
C LYS A 79 -0.05 10.38 3.65
N ILE A 80 0.42 9.83 4.78
CA ILE A 80 0.37 8.39 5.04
C ILE A 80 -1.11 7.96 5.03
N PRO A 81 -1.50 6.98 4.20
CA PRO A 81 -2.82 6.38 4.32
C PRO A 81 -2.86 5.71 5.70
N PHE A 82 -3.88 6.06 6.48
CA PHE A 82 -4.23 5.50 7.79
C PHE A 82 -3.49 4.19 8.16
N ILE A 83 -2.74 4.20 9.28
CA ILE A 83 -2.11 3.00 9.83
C ILE A 83 -3.03 2.42 10.91
N ALA A 84 -3.42 1.15 10.73
CA ALA A 84 -4.17 0.41 11.72
C ALA A 84 -3.22 -0.39 12.61
N PHE A 85 -3.28 -0.16 13.92
CA PHE A 85 -2.75 -1.10 14.91
C PHE A 85 -3.92 -1.86 15.51
N ASP A 86 -4.04 -3.13 15.18
CA ASP A 86 -5.02 -4.02 15.75
C ASP A 86 -4.34 -5.14 16.54
N LEU A 87 -5.07 -5.70 17.50
CA LEU A 87 -4.59 -6.79 18.35
C LEU A 87 -5.18 -8.12 17.90
N ALA A 88 -4.36 -9.12 17.68
CA ALA A 88 -4.86 -10.50 17.68
C ALA A 88 -4.80 -11.14 19.09
N GLY A 89 -4.26 -10.41 20.07
CA GLY A 89 -4.21 -10.77 21.49
C GLY A 89 -3.15 -9.97 22.26
N GLY A 90 -2.94 -10.35 23.53
CA GLY A 90 -1.82 -10.03 24.44
C GLY A 90 -1.49 -8.55 24.76
N ALA A 91 -1.71 -7.63 23.83
CA ALA A 91 -1.34 -6.24 23.94
C ALA A 91 -2.48 -5.42 24.55
N ASN A 92 -2.18 -4.74 25.65
CA ASN A 92 -3.09 -3.81 26.30
C ASN A 92 -3.07 -2.44 25.57
N ILE A 93 -3.61 -2.43 24.34
CA ILE A 93 -3.70 -1.22 23.50
C ILE A 93 -4.65 -0.21 24.14
N ALA A 94 -5.86 -0.64 24.50
CA ALA A 94 -6.87 0.17 25.19
C ALA A 94 -6.65 0.12 26.71
N GLY A 95 -6.04 1.15 27.28
CA GLY A 95 -5.64 1.20 28.68
C GLY A 95 -4.20 1.66 28.83
N SER A 96 -3.28 0.69 28.99
CA SER A 96 -1.85 0.97 29.28
C SER A 96 -1.09 1.68 28.16
N ASN A 97 -1.62 1.69 26.94
CA ASN A 97 -1.03 2.43 25.83
C ASN A 97 -1.90 3.63 25.45
N VAL A 98 -3.08 3.41 24.88
CA VAL A 98 -4.00 4.46 24.45
C VAL A 98 -5.11 4.63 25.49
N LEU A 99 -5.38 5.86 25.89
CA LEU A 99 -6.39 6.18 26.89
C LEU A 99 -7.80 5.93 26.33
N VAL A 100 -8.66 5.36 27.17
CA VAL A 100 -10.07 5.13 26.86
C VAL A 100 -10.90 5.76 27.96
N GLY A 101 -11.84 6.60 27.55
CA GLY A 101 -12.82 7.21 28.42
C GLY A 101 -14.23 6.71 28.17
N GLN A 102 -15.20 7.40 28.75
CA GLN A 102 -16.63 7.18 28.60
C GLN A 102 -17.14 7.86 27.31
N GLN A 103 -18.44 8.13 27.24
CA GLN A 103 -19.10 8.67 26.05
C GLN A 103 -18.59 10.08 25.67
N GLY A 104 -18.08 10.87 26.62
CA GLY A 104 -17.53 12.21 26.37
C GLY A 104 -16.16 12.23 25.68
N GLY A 105 -15.56 11.07 25.40
CA GLY A 105 -14.27 10.94 24.71
C GLY A 105 -13.15 10.46 25.63
N GLN A 106 -11.90 10.47 25.15
CA GLN A 106 -10.77 9.86 25.89
C GLN A 106 -10.49 10.52 27.25
N LEU A 107 -10.79 11.81 27.40
CA LEU A 107 -10.58 12.57 28.64
C LEU A 107 -11.80 12.57 29.57
N ASP A 108 -12.92 11.96 29.15
CA ASP A 108 -14.04 11.64 30.04
C ASP A 108 -13.70 10.36 30.80
N PHE A 109 -12.87 10.49 31.84
CA PHE A 109 -12.16 9.35 32.38
C PHE A 109 -13.07 8.27 32.99
N LEU A 110 -12.64 7.01 32.88
CA LEU A 110 -13.24 5.91 33.63
C LEU A 110 -12.95 6.03 35.13
N THR A 111 -13.72 5.32 35.95
CA THR A 111 -13.39 5.17 37.38
C THR A 111 -12.07 4.40 37.56
N THR A 112 -11.42 4.51 38.72
CA THR A 112 -10.24 3.71 39.06
C THR A 112 -10.48 2.21 38.87
N GLN A 113 -11.67 1.72 39.20
CA GLN A 113 -12.05 0.33 38.97
C GLN A 113 -12.23 0.01 37.48
N GLY A 114 -12.70 0.97 36.68
CA GLY A 114 -12.76 0.87 35.22
C GLY A 114 -11.36 0.72 34.61
N TYR A 115 -10.41 1.57 35.02
CA TYR A 115 -9.02 1.46 34.58
C TYR A 115 -8.31 0.21 35.07
N SER A 116 -8.62 -0.27 36.27
CA SER A 116 -8.14 -1.56 36.77
C SER A 116 -8.55 -2.73 35.87
N LYS A 117 -9.77 -2.70 35.28
CA LYS A 117 -10.19 -3.69 34.27
C LYS A 117 -9.41 -3.58 32.96
N LEU A 118 -8.88 -2.40 32.66
CA LEU A 118 -7.97 -2.16 31.53
C LEU A 118 -6.50 -2.39 31.93
N GLY A 119 -6.22 -3.02 33.07
CA GLY A 119 -4.87 -3.41 33.48
C GLY A 119 -3.99 -2.25 33.97
N LEU A 120 -4.56 -1.08 34.29
CA LEU A 120 -3.83 0.02 34.91
C LEU A 120 -3.88 -0.10 36.45
N PRO A 121 -2.75 0.04 37.14
CA PRO A 121 -2.74 0.12 38.60
C PRO A 121 -3.35 1.44 39.07
N GLY A 122 -3.88 1.46 40.30
CA GLY A 122 -4.68 2.59 40.80
C GLY A 122 -3.91 3.91 40.95
N ASP A 123 -2.60 3.82 41.08
CA ASP A 123 -1.63 4.91 41.17
C ASP A 123 -1.06 5.36 39.81
N MET A 124 -1.45 4.72 38.72
CA MET A 124 -1.14 5.12 37.33
C MET A 124 -2.43 5.34 36.52
N THR A 125 -3.46 5.87 37.17
CA THR A 125 -4.64 6.34 36.44
C THR A 125 -4.31 7.65 35.71
N PRO A 126 -5.05 8.04 34.66
CA PRO A 126 -4.65 9.17 33.82
C PRO A 126 -4.46 10.49 34.59
N GLN A 127 -5.28 10.73 35.62
CA GLN A 127 -5.21 11.93 36.46
C GLN A 127 -4.28 11.80 37.68
N SER A 128 -3.71 10.64 37.94
CA SER A 128 -2.71 10.51 39.01
C SER A 128 -1.40 11.17 38.61
N ILE A 129 -0.73 11.75 39.59
CA ILE A 129 0.56 12.42 39.39
C ILE A 129 1.66 11.38 39.51
N ASP A 130 2.45 11.25 38.44
CA ASP A 130 3.63 10.39 38.45
C ASP A 130 4.64 10.95 39.46
N PRO A 131 5.06 10.17 40.48
CA PRO A 131 6.02 10.63 41.47
C PRO A 131 7.42 10.89 40.87
N ASN A 132 7.73 10.36 39.69
CA ASN A 132 9.02 10.53 39.03
C ASN A 132 9.08 11.79 38.16
N THR A 133 7.99 12.14 37.47
CA THR A 133 7.95 13.30 36.56
C THR A 133 7.23 14.51 37.14
N GLY A 134 6.38 14.31 38.16
CA GLY A 134 5.53 15.35 38.73
C GLY A 134 4.39 15.82 37.83
N THR A 135 4.10 15.07 36.76
CA THR A 135 3.04 15.36 35.78
C THR A 135 1.96 14.27 35.80
N ASP A 136 0.83 14.52 35.13
CA ASP A 136 -0.16 13.48 34.90
C ASP A 136 0.36 12.41 33.91
N HIS A 137 -0.38 11.30 33.80
CA HIS A 137 -0.02 10.18 32.94
C HIS A 137 -0.55 10.33 31.50
N ILE A 138 -0.61 11.55 30.97
CA ILE A 138 -1.28 11.85 29.70
C ILE A 138 -0.29 12.45 28.72
N ASN A 139 -0.29 11.95 27.48
CA ASN A 139 0.38 12.60 26.35
C ASN A 139 -0.61 12.74 25.18
N THR A 140 -0.68 13.92 24.58
CA THR A 140 -1.59 14.24 23.46
C THR A 140 -0.87 14.75 22.21
N ASP A 141 0.45 14.54 22.12
CA ASP A 141 1.30 15.10 21.06
C ASP A 141 0.94 14.60 19.64
N PHE A 142 0.21 13.49 19.56
CA PHE A 142 -0.20 12.83 18.30
C PHE A 142 -1.71 12.96 18.02
N GLY A 143 -2.39 13.94 18.62
CA GLY A 143 -3.83 14.19 18.42
C GLY A 143 -4.77 13.15 19.05
N ILE A 144 -4.21 12.08 19.60
CA ILE A 144 -4.87 11.05 20.39
C ILE A 144 -4.20 10.98 21.76
N ALA A 145 -4.98 10.73 22.81
CA ALA A 145 -4.49 10.66 24.17
C ALA A 145 -3.86 9.27 24.45
N PHE A 146 -2.56 9.25 24.73
CA PHE A 146 -1.80 8.09 25.19
C PHE A 146 -1.53 8.18 26.69
N HIS A 147 -1.33 7.03 27.32
CA HIS A 147 -0.67 6.96 28.60
C HIS A 147 0.79 7.41 28.41
N SER A 148 1.31 8.33 29.23
CA SER A 148 2.63 8.93 29.03
C SER A 148 3.79 7.93 29.03
N THR A 149 3.64 6.81 29.75
CA THR A 149 4.61 5.70 29.81
C THR A 149 4.36 4.57 28.80
N SER A 150 3.47 4.79 27.82
CA SER A 150 3.14 3.82 26.78
C SER A 150 4.37 3.43 25.94
N ALA A 151 4.67 2.13 25.86
CA ALA A 151 5.74 1.63 25.01
C ALA A 151 5.44 1.85 23.51
N MET A 152 4.16 1.82 23.13
CA MET A 152 3.74 2.15 21.76
C MET A 152 4.01 3.62 21.44
N LEU A 153 3.70 4.52 22.38
CA LEU A 153 3.96 5.96 22.23
C LEU A 153 5.46 6.20 22.05
N GLN A 154 6.30 5.58 22.88
CA GLN A 154 7.76 5.68 22.77
C GLN A 154 8.27 5.23 21.38
N GLY A 155 7.76 4.11 20.88
CA GLY A 155 8.09 3.63 19.53
C GLY A 155 7.62 4.59 18.43
N ILE A 156 6.42 5.17 18.56
CA ILE A 156 5.90 6.15 17.61
C ILE A 156 6.74 7.42 17.65
N MET A 157 7.09 7.94 18.83
CA MET A 157 7.94 9.13 18.99
C MET A 157 9.32 8.95 18.35
N ASP A 158 9.94 7.77 18.54
CA ASP A 158 11.22 7.43 17.93
C ASP A 158 11.16 7.44 16.39
N LYS A 159 10.02 7.05 15.80
CA LYS A 159 9.86 7.00 14.33
C LYS A 159 9.26 8.26 13.71
N ALA A 160 8.44 9.00 14.44
CA ALA A 160 7.75 10.17 13.93
C ALA A 160 8.65 11.40 13.84
N GLY A 161 9.70 11.50 14.65
CA GLY A 161 10.59 12.67 14.63
C GLY A 161 9.83 13.99 14.79
N LEU A 162 9.99 14.92 13.84
CA LEU A 162 9.41 16.28 13.92
C LEU A 162 7.99 16.41 13.35
N ILE A 163 7.36 15.33 12.87
CA ILE A 163 6.04 15.39 12.21
C ILE A 163 4.87 14.99 13.12
N SER A 164 5.07 14.91 14.44
CA SER A 164 4.01 14.57 15.41
C SER A 164 2.75 15.44 15.26
N ALA A 165 2.93 16.74 15.04
CA ALA A 165 1.83 17.69 14.81
C ALA A 165 0.99 17.40 13.55
N ASN A 166 1.50 16.60 12.61
CA ASN A 166 0.79 16.18 11.40
C ASN A 166 0.09 14.82 11.55
N ILE A 167 0.20 14.19 12.73
CA ILE A 167 -0.39 12.90 13.04
C ILE A 167 -1.61 13.13 13.91
N ASN A 168 -2.69 12.43 13.57
CA ASN A 168 -3.88 12.32 14.40
C ASN A 168 -4.27 10.85 14.49
N GLY A 169 -5.05 10.48 15.51
CA GLY A 169 -5.45 9.11 15.76
C GLY A 169 -6.85 8.99 16.34
N ALA A 170 -7.34 7.76 16.35
CA ALA A 170 -8.53 7.37 17.08
C ALA A 170 -8.32 5.98 17.69
N ILE A 171 -9.01 5.71 18.79
CA ILE A 171 -9.08 4.39 19.41
C ILE A 171 -10.48 3.83 19.27
N ILE A 172 -10.58 2.56 18.86
CA ILE A 172 -11.84 1.83 18.80
C ILE A 172 -11.71 0.64 19.76
N PRO A 173 -12.21 0.76 21.00
CA PRO A 173 -12.19 -0.35 21.94
C PRO A 173 -13.06 -1.48 21.40
N ALA A 174 -12.45 -2.66 21.21
CA ALA A 174 -13.14 -3.87 20.81
C ALA A 174 -12.85 -4.98 21.83
N ARG A 175 -13.83 -5.84 22.07
CA ARG A 175 -13.61 -7.05 22.86
C ARG A 175 -12.89 -8.07 21.99
N SER A 176 -11.76 -8.57 22.48
CA SER A 176 -11.08 -9.74 21.93
C SER A 176 -11.40 -10.94 22.81
N ASP A 177 -11.66 -12.09 22.19
CA ASP A 177 -12.00 -13.33 22.90
C ASP A 177 -10.74 -14.04 23.41
N ASN A 178 -9.68 -14.11 22.61
CA ASN A 178 -8.42 -14.77 22.95
C ASN A 178 -7.24 -14.24 22.11
N ASP A 179 -6.01 -14.69 22.44
CA ASP A 179 -4.79 -14.43 21.66
C ASP A 179 -4.70 -15.29 20.39
N THR A 180 -5.78 -15.32 19.62
CA THR A 180 -5.82 -15.99 18.32
C THR A 180 -6.34 -15.05 17.25
N GLY A 181 -6.06 -15.37 15.99
CA GLY A 181 -6.44 -14.52 14.87
C GLY A 181 -7.95 -14.38 14.61
N ASN A 182 -8.82 -15.03 15.38
CA ASN A 182 -10.27 -15.08 15.12
C ASN A 182 -11.03 -13.80 15.53
N ASN A 183 -10.35 -12.79 16.06
CA ASN A 183 -10.97 -11.55 16.54
C ASN A 183 -11.41 -10.66 15.35
N PRO A 184 -12.72 -10.39 15.15
CA PRO A 184 -13.24 -9.76 13.94
C PRO A 184 -13.33 -8.23 14.06
N HIS A 185 -12.20 -7.56 14.33
CA HIS A 185 -12.17 -6.11 14.54
C HIS A 185 -11.11 -5.38 13.70
N ASN A 186 -10.53 -6.03 12.69
CA ASN A 186 -9.64 -5.32 11.76
C ASN A 186 -10.45 -4.24 10.99
N PRO A 187 -10.07 -2.96 11.07
CA PRO A 187 -10.88 -1.86 10.55
C PRO A 187 -10.60 -1.55 9.07
N MET A 188 -9.61 -2.18 8.44
CA MET A 188 -9.08 -1.74 7.15
C MET A 188 -10.14 -1.71 6.05
N TYR A 189 -10.88 -2.81 5.87
CA TYR A 189 -11.94 -2.85 4.87
C TYR A 189 -13.07 -1.85 5.14
N GLY A 190 -13.47 -1.69 6.41
CA GLY A 190 -14.53 -0.75 6.78
C GLY A 190 -14.16 0.69 6.43
N LEU A 191 -12.91 1.07 6.70
CA LEU A 191 -12.38 2.39 6.36
C LEU A 191 -12.20 2.56 4.86
N ALA A 192 -11.68 1.55 4.16
CA ALA A 192 -11.55 1.57 2.71
C ALA A 192 -12.92 1.77 2.03
N LYS A 193 -13.93 0.99 2.43
CA LYS A 193 -15.30 1.12 1.93
C LYS A 193 -15.91 2.47 2.25
N TYR A 194 -15.79 2.95 3.50
CA TYR A 194 -16.29 4.26 3.90
C TYR A 194 -15.70 5.37 3.03
N VAL A 195 -14.40 5.29 2.77
CA VAL A 195 -13.71 6.28 1.95
C VAL A 195 -14.11 6.18 0.48
N LEU A 196 -14.20 4.99 -0.10
CA LEU A 196 -14.70 4.81 -1.47
C LEU A 196 -16.12 5.35 -1.65
N HIS A 197 -17.00 5.11 -0.68
CA HIS A 197 -18.39 5.56 -0.72
C HIS A 197 -18.51 7.09 -0.63
N ASN A 198 -17.61 7.74 0.13
CA ASN A 198 -17.61 9.20 0.31
C ASN A 198 -16.68 9.94 -0.66
N SER A 199 -15.80 9.23 -1.39
CA SER A 199 -14.90 9.83 -2.39
C SER A 199 -15.62 10.26 -3.67
N THR A 200 -16.85 9.81 -3.90
CA THR A 200 -17.69 10.21 -5.04
C THR A 200 -18.55 11.45 -4.75
N VAL A 201 -18.53 11.94 -3.51
CA VAL A 201 -19.34 13.06 -3.04
C VAL A 201 -18.41 14.24 -2.73
N THR A 202 -18.10 15.07 -3.75
CA THR A 202 -18.12 16.55 -3.70
C THR A 202 -17.23 17.19 -4.77
N THR A 203 -17.83 18.12 -5.51
CA THR A 203 -17.20 19.10 -6.41
C THR A 203 -16.69 20.35 -5.67
N GLN A 204 -16.53 20.30 -4.34
CA GLN A 204 -16.05 21.41 -3.51
C GLN A 204 -15.15 20.90 -2.38
N VAL A 205 -13.97 21.54 -2.27
CA VAL A 205 -12.98 21.48 -1.18
C VAL A 205 -13.65 21.27 0.19
N PRO A 206 -13.42 20.12 0.88
CA PRO A 206 -12.14 19.72 1.49
C PRO A 206 -11.54 18.45 0.84
N PRO A 207 -10.30 18.02 1.17
CA PRO A 207 -9.62 17.01 0.38
C PRO A 207 -10.38 15.68 0.42
N ALA A 208 -10.61 15.11 -0.77
CA ALA A 208 -11.08 13.74 -0.94
C ALA A 208 -10.31 12.86 0.04
N ILE A 209 -11.01 12.30 1.03
CA ILE A 209 -10.42 11.37 1.98
C ILE A 209 -9.85 10.24 1.11
N LYS A 210 -8.55 9.95 1.24
CA LYS A 210 -7.88 8.86 0.54
C LYS A 210 -7.25 7.97 1.60
N ALA A 211 -7.96 6.92 2.00
CA ALA A 211 -7.47 5.88 2.92
C ALA A 211 -6.94 4.65 2.17
N TYR A 212 -6.75 4.76 0.85
CA TYR A 212 -6.16 3.75 0.00
C TYR A 212 -4.95 4.34 -0.73
N GLY A 213 -3.94 3.50 -1.00
CA GLY A 213 -2.78 3.89 -1.78
C GLY A 213 -3.05 3.96 -3.28
N SER A 214 -2.17 4.64 -4.01
CA SER A 214 -2.27 4.78 -5.48
C SER A 214 -1.65 3.62 -6.25
N VAL A 215 -0.72 2.89 -5.63
CA VAL A 215 -0.02 1.73 -6.22
C VAL A 215 -0.67 0.43 -5.76
N VAL A 216 -0.89 0.33 -4.46
CA VAL A 216 -1.64 -0.74 -3.81
C VAL A 216 -2.66 -0.09 -2.90
N GLU A 217 -3.91 -0.53 -3.00
CA GLU A 217 -5.02 0.12 -2.29
C GLU A 217 -4.92 -0.11 -0.79
N LEU A 218 -4.82 -1.37 -0.36
CA LEU A 218 -4.62 -1.78 1.03
C LEU A 218 -3.33 -2.58 1.18
N ILE A 219 -2.66 -2.38 2.32
CA ILE A 219 -1.41 -3.06 2.67
C ILE A 219 -1.57 -3.78 4.00
N GLY A 220 -1.01 -4.99 4.09
CA GLY A 220 -0.91 -5.75 5.33
C GLY A 220 0.49 -6.31 5.56
N SER A 221 0.82 -6.61 6.82
CA SER A 221 2.07 -7.29 7.20
C SER A 221 2.00 -8.81 7.00
N ARG A 222 0.82 -9.37 6.74
CA ARG A 222 0.57 -10.82 6.59
C ARG A 222 -0.18 -11.14 5.31
N ASN A 223 0.02 -12.36 4.82
CA ASN A 223 -0.78 -12.91 3.72
C ASN A 223 -2.07 -13.54 4.28
N SER A 224 -3.02 -12.69 4.66
CA SER A 224 -4.34 -13.07 5.17
C SER A 224 -5.43 -12.22 4.49
N GLU A 225 -6.69 -12.60 4.63
CA GLU A 225 -7.81 -11.82 4.07
C GLU A 225 -7.84 -10.37 4.57
N SER A 226 -7.44 -10.12 5.82
CA SER A 226 -7.38 -8.78 6.42
C SER A 226 -6.03 -8.08 6.26
N GLY A 227 -4.99 -8.79 5.81
CA GLY A 227 -3.60 -8.28 5.83
C GLY A 227 -2.95 -8.25 7.23
N ALA A 228 -3.67 -8.63 8.28
CA ALA A 228 -3.21 -8.65 9.67
C ALA A 228 -3.43 -10.03 10.31
N ASN A 229 -3.12 -10.17 11.61
CA ASN A 229 -3.37 -11.42 12.34
C ASN A 229 -4.85 -11.54 12.76
N SER A 230 -5.50 -10.43 13.08
CA SER A 230 -6.95 -10.32 13.35
C SER A 230 -7.78 -10.43 12.08
N MET A 231 -9.03 -10.85 12.21
CA MET A 231 -9.99 -10.93 11.12
C MET A 231 -10.69 -9.59 10.89
N ALA A 232 -11.06 -9.35 9.62
CA ALA A 232 -11.99 -8.28 9.29
C ALA A 232 -13.43 -8.74 9.57
N PRO A 233 -14.34 -7.85 10.00
CA PRO A 233 -15.77 -8.17 10.09
C PRO A 233 -16.31 -8.69 8.75
N ALA A 234 -16.99 -9.83 8.75
CA ALA A 234 -17.40 -10.52 7.51
C ALA A 234 -18.23 -9.64 6.55
N MET A 235 -19.11 -8.79 7.10
CA MET A 235 -19.94 -7.87 6.32
C MET A 235 -19.14 -6.74 5.66
N MET A 236 -17.92 -6.47 6.14
CA MET A 236 -17.07 -5.41 5.63
C MET A 236 -16.08 -5.91 4.58
N ILE A 237 -15.85 -7.22 4.44
CA ILE A 237 -14.89 -7.75 3.46
C ILE A 237 -15.30 -7.36 2.03
N ASP A 238 -14.31 -6.94 1.23
CA ASP A 238 -14.44 -6.72 -0.21
C ASP A 238 -13.32 -7.46 -0.93
N PRO A 239 -13.62 -8.53 -1.68
CA PRO A 239 -12.60 -9.26 -2.43
C PRO A 239 -11.84 -8.39 -3.43
N ALA A 240 -12.42 -7.29 -3.91
CA ALA A 240 -11.75 -6.38 -4.83
C ALA A 240 -10.64 -5.55 -4.16
N LEU A 241 -10.75 -5.30 -2.85
CA LEU A 241 -9.83 -4.45 -2.08
C LEU A 241 -8.84 -5.28 -1.25
N ARG A 242 -8.57 -6.52 -1.65
CA ARG A 242 -7.78 -7.44 -0.83
C ARG A 242 -6.38 -6.87 -0.53
N PRO A 243 -5.97 -6.77 0.76
CA PRO A 243 -4.67 -6.21 1.13
C PRO A 243 -3.50 -6.95 0.49
N THR A 244 -2.54 -6.18 -0.02
CA THR A 244 -1.27 -6.70 -0.52
C THR A 244 -0.29 -6.84 0.64
N LYS A 245 0.39 -7.99 0.73
CA LYS A 245 1.41 -8.19 1.75
C LYS A 245 2.65 -7.35 1.43
N VAL A 246 3.01 -6.45 2.35
CA VAL A 246 4.26 -5.68 2.36
C VAL A 246 4.81 -5.73 3.77
N ASP A 247 5.88 -6.50 3.98
CA ASP A 247 6.51 -6.65 5.31
C ASP A 247 7.93 -6.08 5.38
N ARG A 248 8.51 -5.69 4.25
CA ARG A 248 9.85 -5.10 4.16
C ARG A 248 9.95 -4.06 3.04
N PRO A 249 10.91 -3.12 3.13
CA PRO A 249 11.12 -2.12 2.08
C PRO A 249 11.37 -2.68 0.67
N SER A 250 11.94 -3.88 0.53
CA SER A 250 12.17 -4.49 -0.79
C SER A 250 10.91 -5.04 -1.45
N ASP A 251 9.78 -5.15 -0.74
CA ASP A 251 8.52 -5.60 -1.35
C ASP A 251 7.90 -4.50 -2.22
N VAL A 252 8.14 -3.22 -1.89
CA VAL A 252 7.59 -2.08 -2.63
C VAL A 252 8.47 -1.60 -3.77
N THR A 253 9.76 -1.94 -3.78
CA THR A 253 10.69 -1.51 -4.82
C THR A 253 10.31 -2.02 -6.20
N GLY A 254 9.69 -3.21 -6.30
CA GLY A 254 9.20 -3.77 -7.56
C GLY A 254 7.78 -3.37 -7.94
N MET A 255 7.03 -2.69 -7.06
CA MET A 255 5.63 -2.33 -7.31
C MET A 255 5.47 -1.07 -8.18
N VAL A 256 6.53 -0.27 -8.29
CA VAL A 256 6.61 0.95 -9.11
C VAL A 256 7.77 0.81 -10.12
N ASP A 257 8.05 -0.41 -10.55
CA ASP A 257 9.12 -0.66 -11.52
C ASP A 257 8.58 -0.45 -12.94
N THR A 258 9.06 0.60 -13.60
CA THR A 258 8.71 0.94 -14.98
C THR A 258 9.56 0.21 -16.03
N GLY A 259 10.32 -0.82 -15.62
CA GLY A 259 11.28 -1.49 -16.48
C GLY A 259 12.65 -0.83 -16.31
N ASP A 260 13.58 -1.59 -15.73
CA ASP A 260 14.80 -1.07 -15.15
C ASP A 260 15.96 -0.95 -16.17
N LEU A 261 16.14 0.28 -16.68
CA LEU A 261 17.25 0.67 -17.57
C LEU A 261 18.53 1.08 -16.79
N ILE A 262 18.43 1.25 -15.47
CA ILE A 262 19.49 1.83 -14.60
C ILE A 262 20.59 0.79 -14.29
N GLY A 263 20.31 -0.51 -14.46
CA GLY A 263 21.32 -1.56 -14.35
C GLY A 263 22.36 -1.58 -15.49
N VAL A 264 22.07 -0.91 -16.62
CA VAL A 264 22.92 -0.87 -17.83
C VAL A 264 23.37 0.56 -18.14
N LEU A 265 22.53 1.54 -17.84
CA LEU A 265 22.75 2.95 -18.14
C LEU A 265 22.95 3.74 -16.84
N SER A 266 23.60 4.90 -16.94
CA SER A 266 23.61 5.82 -15.80
C SER A 266 22.18 6.24 -15.45
N GLN A 267 21.99 6.69 -14.22
CA GLN A 267 20.68 7.06 -13.72
C GLN A 267 19.98 8.14 -14.58
N ASP A 268 20.75 9.09 -15.10
CA ASP A 268 20.26 10.15 -15.97
C ASP A 268 19.90 9.62 -17.37
N ASP A 269 20.69 8.67 -17.88
CA ASP A 269 20.46 8.04 -19.19
C ASP A 269 19.19 7.16 -19.19
N ALA A 270 18.93 6.45 -18.09
CA ALA A 270 17.72 5.66 -17.93
C ALA A 270 16.47 6.54 -17.94
N VAL A 271 16.50 7.69 -17.25
CA VAL A 271 15.42 8.68 -17.30
C VAL A 271 15.23 9.18 -18.73
N ALA A 272 16.29 9.59 -19.41
CA ALA A 272 16.21 10.08 -20.79
C ALA A 272 15.59 9.06 -21.76
N VAL A 273 15.89 7.77 -21.60
CA VAL A 273 15.28 6.70 -22.41
C VAL A 273 13.81 6.54 -22.08
N MET A 274 13.41 6.55 -20.80
CA MET A 274 12.00 6.44 -20.40
C MET A 274 11.16 7.61 -20.91
N GLU A 275 11.69 8.83 -20.85
CA GLU A 275 11.03 9.99 -21.44
C GLU A 275 10.93 9.89 -22.96
N SER A 276 11.96 9.33 -23.62
CA SER A 276 11.93 9.11 -25.07
C SER A 276 10.85 8.09 -25.46
N ILE A 277 10.64 7.04 -24.65
CA ILE A 277 9.58 6.06 -24.84
C ILE A 277 8.20 6.71 -24.69
N GLU A 278 8.00 7.57 -23.69
CA GLU A 278 6.76 8.34 -23.51
C GLU A 278 6.48 9.18 -24.76
N ARG A 279 7.47 9.98 -25.20
CA ARG A 279 7.32 10.87 -26.35
C ARG A 279 7.01 10.11 -27.64
N ILE A 280 7.68 8.99 -27.89
CA ILE A 280 7.41 8.12 -29.05
C ILE A 280 6.00 7.51 -28.97
N SER A 281 5.57 7.10 -27.78
CA SER A 281 4.24 6.53 -27.56
C SER A 281 3.14 7.58 -27.79
N LYS A 282 3.35 8.81 -27.31
CA LYS A 282 2.47 9.96 -27.54
C LYS A 282 2.38 10.33 -29.02
N PHE A 283 3.48 10.24 -29.76
CA PHE A 283 3.48 10.47 -31.22
C PHE A 283 2.69 9.43 -32.03
N LYS A 284 2.42 8.25 -31.46
CA LYS A 284 1.65 7.18 -32.11
C LYS A 284 0.13 7.27 -31.88
N LEU A 285 -0.32 8.08 -30.91
CA LEU A 285 -1.72 8.36 -30.60
C LEU A 285 -2.19 9.62 -31.34
#